data_AF-A0A2W1DEB8-F1
#
_entry.id   AF-A0A2W1DEB8-F1
#
_cell.length_a   1.000
_cell.length_b   1.000
_cell.length_c   1.000
_cell.angle_alpha   90.00
_cell.angle_beta   90.00
_cell.angle_gamma   90.00
#
_symmetry.space_group_name_H-M   'P 1'
#
loop_
_entity.id
_entity.type
_entity.pdbx_description
1 polymer ?
#
loop_
_entity_poly.entity_id
_entity_poly.type
_entity_poly.pdbx_seq_one_letter_code
_entity_poly.pdbx_strand_id
1 'polypeptide(L)'
;MFGEMAHTQIRRFIVVHQKREFCYALPIFTYGKQGTRKPGVVPSEHAIAHSYGYQATLLPGEAELEKDPICIVSPDGAPLSTASRIYFGIHHPIQYNVKVKDLGYVVPADVSKFTQYWAMENGTLTNQGPEAGQ
;
A
#
# COMPACT_ATOMS: atom_id res chain seq x y z
N MET A 1 -4.63 35.24 2.22
CA MET A 1 -5.71 34.26 2.02
C MET A 1 -5.19 33.21 1.06
N PHE A 2 -4.64 32.10 1.56
CA PHE A 2 -4.29 30.97 0.70
C PHE A 2 -5.33 29.90 0.95
N GLY A 3 -6.25 29.77 0.00
CA GLY A 3 -7.20 28.66 -0.04
C GLY A 3 -6.42 27.39 -0.29
N GLU A 4 -6.03 26.72 0.79
CA GLU A 4 -5.57 25.34 0.73
C GLU A 4 -6.77 24.52 0.26
N MET A 5 -6.83 24.27 -1.05
CA MET A 5 -7.70 23.23 -1.59
C MET A 5 -7.19 21.94 -0.97
N ALA A 6 -7.82 21.53 0.13
CA ALA A 6 -7.60 20.24 0.76
C ALA A 6 -7.90 19.18 -0.29
N HIS A 7 -6.88 18.78 -1.04
CA HIS A 7 -6.97 17.74 -2.04
C HIS A 7 -7.15 16.45 -1.23
N THR A 8 -8.40 16.10 -0.90
CA THR A 8 -8.74 14.91 -0.12
C THR A 8 -8.38 13.70 -0.96
N GLN A 9 -7.10 13.31 -0.96
CA GLN A 9 -6.67 12.09 -1.60
C GLN A 9 -7.30 10.94 -0.84
N ILE A 10 -8.09 10.14 -1.55
CA ILE A 10 -8.63 8.89 -1.03
C ILE A 10 -7.42 8.01 -0.66
N ARG A 11 -7.21 7.82 0.64
CA ARG A 11 -6.21 6.89 1.16
C ARG A 11 -6.74 5.47 0.98
N ARG A 12 -5.94 4.63 0.33
CA ARG A 12 -6.27 3.24 0.03
C ARG A 12 -5.40 2.34 0.89
N PHE A 13 -5.99 1.29 1.46
CA PHE A 13 -5.29 0.35 2.34
C PHE A 13 -5.66 -1.08 2.00
N ILE A 14 -4.71 -2.00 2.21
CA ILE A 14 -4.92 -3.45 2.13
C ILE A 14 -4.71 -4.00 3.54
N VAL A 15 -5.76 -4.61 4.11
CA VAL A 15 -5.67 -5.24 5.43
C VAL A 15 -4.76 -6.47 5.34
N VAL A 16 -3.74 -6.53 6.20
CA VAL A 16 -2.80 -7.65 6.26
C VAL A 16 -2.99 -8.51 7.50
N HIS A 17 -3.45 -7.92 8.61
CA HIS A 17 -3.64 -8.66 9.86
C HIS A 17 -4.80 -8.09 10.68
N GLN A 18 -5.78 -8.92 11.03
CA GLN A 18 -6.93 -8.50 11.85
C GLN A 18 -6.64 -8.69 13.35
N LYS A 19 -7.05 -7.72 14.18
CA LYS A 19 -7.08 -7.81 15.64
C LYS A 19 -8.52 -7.61 16.12
N ARG A 20 -8.72 -7.68 17.44
CA ARG A 20 -10.06 -7.55 18.06
C ARG A 20 -10.72 -6.20 17.81
N GLU A 21 -9.95 -5.10 17.93
CA GLU A 21 -10.49 -3.73 17.93
C GLU A 21 -10.01 -2.90 16.73
N PHE A 22 -9.00 -3.40 16.01
CA PHE A 22 -8.40 -2.75 14.86
C PHE A 22 -7.79 -3.79 13.92
N CYS A 23 -7.27 -3.37 12.79
CA CYS A 23 -6.46 -4.20 11.90
C CYS A 23 -5.16 -3.48 11.53
N TYR A 24 -4.12 -4.21 11.17
CA TYR A 24 -2.97 -3.66 10.47
C TYR A 24 -3.25 -3.67 8.98
N ALA A 25 -2.97 -2.54 8.32
CA ALA A 25 -3.14 -2.41 6.89
C ALA A 25 -1.97 -1.66 6.24
N LEU A 26 -1.63 -2.07 5.02
CA LEU A 26 -0.58 -1.45 4.21
C LEU A 26 -1.17 -0.40 3.28
N PRO A 27 -0.58 0.79 3.17
CA PRO A 27 -1.09 1.84 2.29
C PRO A 27 -0.75 1.57 0.83
N ILE A 28 -1.64 2.03 -0.06
CA ILE A 28 -1.38 2.16 -1.50
C ILE A 28 -1.21 3.65 -1.82
N PHE A 29 -0.06 4.00 -2.40
CA PHE A 29 0.26 5.35 -2.84
C PHE A 29 0.44 5.44 -4.34
N THR A 30 0.13 6.60 -4.91
CA THR A 30 0.51 6.93 -6.29
C THR A 30 1.66 7.93 -6.36
N TYR A 31 2.05 8.50 -5.21
CA TYR A 31 3.05 9.56 -5.09
C TYR A 31 2.81 10.75 -6.03
N GLY A 32 1.54 11.15 -6.19
CA GLY A 32 1.17 12.18 -7.16
C GLY A 32 1.29 11.68 -8.61
N LYS A 33 0.89 10.43 -8.86
CA LYS A 33 0.99 9.72 -10.15
C LYS A 33 2.43 9.47 -10.64
N GLN A 34 3.41 9.50 -9.74
CA GLN A 34 4.82 9.29 -10.08
C GLN A 34 5.31 7.87 -9.76
N GLY A 35 4.56 7.07 -9.00
CA GLY A 35 5.05 5.76 -8.53
C GLY A 35 6.36 5.93 -7.74
N THR A 36 7.32 5.03 -7.95
CA THR A 36 8.63 5.06 -7.30
C THR A 36 9.60 6.08 -7.91
N ARG A 37 9.20 6.83 -8.95
CA ARG A 37 10.00 7.96 -9.50
C ARG A 37 10.05 9.16 -8.56
N LYS A 38 9.12 9.24 -7.60
CA LYS A 38 9.08 10.33 -6.63
C LYS A 38 10.39 10.29 -5.81
N PRO A 39 11.14 11.41 -5.73
CA PRO A 39 12.37 11.44 -4.93
C PRO A 39 12.09 11.07 -3.47
N GLY A 40 12.93 10.20 -2.92
CA GLY A 40 12.82 9.68 -1.55
C GLY A 40 11.96 8.41 -1.40
N VAL A 41 11.31 7.93 -2.47
CA VAL A 41 10.66 6.61 -2.45
C VAL A 41 11.71 5.53 -2.68
N VAL A 42 11.70 4.49 -1.83
CA VAL A 42 12.64 3.37 -1.89
C VAL A 42 12.00 2.21 -2.69
N PRO A 43 12.45 1.90 -3.91
CA PRO A 43 11.78 0.91 -4.76
C PRO A 43 11.70 -0.50 -4.16
N SER A 44 12.71 -0.92 -3.39
CA SER A 44 12.76 -2.25 -2.76
C SER A 44 11.63 -2.47 -1.75
N GLU A 45 11.12 -1.42 -1.10
CA GLU A 45 10.02 -1.50 -0.12
C GLU A 45 8.62 -1.55 -0.78
N HIS A 46 8.55 -1.54 -2.12
CA HIS A 46 7.30 -1.37 -2.87
C HIS A 46 7.00 -2.52 -3.83
N ALA A 47 5.72 -2.78 -4.04
CA ALA A 47 5.21 -3.61 -5.14
C ALA A 47 4.15 -2.85 -5.95
N ILE A 48 3.91 -3.28 -7.19
CA ILE A 48 2.79 -2.76 -7.99
C ILE A 48 1.47 -3.28 -7.44
N ALA A 49 0.52 -2.38 -7.14
CA ALA A 49 -0.88 -2.74 -6.99
C ALA A 49 -1.59 -2.54 -8.33
N HIS A 50 -2.15 -3.61 -8.91
CA HIS A 50 -2.89 -3.52 -10.16
C HIS A 50 -4.28 -4.13 -10.03
N SER A 51 -5.21 -3.69 -10.87
CA SER A 51 -6.57 -4.22 -10.86
C SER A 51 -6.66 -5.51 -11.66
N TYR A 52 -7.54 -6.43 -11.22
CA TYR A 52 -7.85 -7.63 -11.97
C TYR A 52 -8.32 -7.31 -13.39
N GLY A 53 -7.80 -8.03 -14.38
CA GLY A 53 -8.02 -7.76 -15.81
C GLY A 53 -7.11 -6.68 -16.41
N TYR A 54 -6.26 -6.02 -15.60
CA TYR A 54 -5.26 -5.06 -16.06
C TYR A 54 -3.85 -5.60 -15.86
N GLN A 55 -2.97 -5.33 -16.83
CA GLN A 55 -1.57 -5.71 -16.75
C GLN A 55 -0.84 -4.83 -15.73
N ALA A 56 -0.07 -5.47 -14.85
CA ALA A 56 0.86 -4.77 -13.96
C ALA A 56 2.01 -4.18 -14.79
N THR A 57 2.19 -2.86 -14.74
CA THR A 57 3.24 -2.17 -15.48
C THR A 57 3.93 -1.10 -14.65
N LEU A 58 5.24 -1.00 -14.84
CA LEU A 58 6.03 0.13 -14.37
C LEU A 58 5.78 1.33 -15.26
N LEU A 59 5.82 2.52 -14.67
CA LEU A 59 5.86 3.77 -15.39
C LEU A 59 7.24 3.92 -16.06
N PRO A 60 7.31 4.59 -17.22
CA PRO A 60 8.59 4.91 -17.84
C PRO A 60 9.52 5.63 -16.86
N GLY A 61 10.71 5.07 -16.64
CA GLY A 61 11.74 5.59 -15.75
C GLY A 61 11.63 5.17 -14.28
N GLU A 62 10.70 4.28 -13.92
CA GLU A 62 10.79 3.58 -12.62
C GLU A 62 11.93 2.55 -12.63
N ALA A 63 12.53 2.36 -11.45
CA ALA A 63 13.40 1.22 -11.21
C ALA A 63 12.58 -0.08 -11.22
N GLU A 64 13.25 -1.19 -11.54
CA GLU A 64 12.68 -2.53 -11.34
C GLU A 64 12.38 -2.74 -9.85
N LEU A 65 11.25 -3.38 -9.54
CA LEU A 65 10.85 -3.66 -8.17
C LEU A 65 11.18 -5.10 -7.83
N GLU A 66 11.76 -5.32 -6.66
CA GLU A 66 12.11 -6.65 -6.15
C GLU A 66 10.87 -7.47 -5.76
N LYS A 67 9.78 -6.79 -5.39
CA LYS A 67 8.52 -7.40 -4.99
C LYS A 67 7.59 -7.50 -6.20
N ASP A 68 7.22 -8.71 -6.53
CA ASP A 68 6.23 -9.00 -7.59
C ASP A 68 4.91 -8.21 -7.40
N PRO A 69 4.22 -7.88 -8.50
CA PRO A 69 2.91 -7.25 -8.45
C PRO A 69 1.87 -8.04 -7.65
N ILE A 70 0.91 -7.31 -7.06
CA ILE A 70 -0.23 -7.83 -6.32
C ILE A 70 -1.52 -7.38 -7.02
N CYS A 71 -2.33 -8.35 -7.40
CA CYS A 71 -3.60 -8.13 -8.09
C CYS A 71 -4.75 -7.92 -7.09
N ILE A 72 -5.52 -6.86 -7.32
CA ILE A 72 -6.66 -6.44 -6.49
C ILE A 72 -7.94 -6.49 -7.32
N VAL A 73 -8.98 -7.13 -6.80
CA VAL A 73 -10.31 -7.17 -7.40
C VAL A 73 -11.14 -6.05 -6.80
N SER A 74 -11.40 -4.98 -7.55
CA SER A 74 -12.27 -3.87 -7.11
C SER A 74 -13.76 -4.23 -7.27
N PRO A 75 -14.61 -4.02 -6.24
CA PRO A 75 -16.03 -4.37 -6.30
C PRO A 75 -16.83 -3.40 -7.16
N ASP A 76 -16.37 -2.15 -7.30
CA ASP A 76 -17.00 -1.11 -8.13
C ASP A 76 -16.46 -1.09 -9.57
N GLY A 77 -15.58 -2.02 -9.93
CA GLY A 77 -14.95 -2.11 -11.25
C GLY A 77 -14.01 -0.94 -11.57
N ALA A 78 -13.81 0.02 -10.66
CA ALA A 78 -12.93 1.15 -10.89
C ALA A 78 -11.46 0.70 -10.82
N PRO A 79 -10.68 0.85 -11.92
CA PRO A 79 -9.31 0.41 -11.93
C PRO A 79 -8.43 1.31 -11.06
N LEU A 80 -7.40 0.71 -10.47
CA LEU A 80 -6.31 1.42 -9.83
C LEU A 80 -5.50 2.18 -10.88
N SER A 81 -4.90 3.30 -10.48
CA SER A 81 -3.92 3.98 -11.31
C SER A 81 -2.73 3.06 -11.57
N THR A 82 -2.15 3.10 -12.77
CA THR A 82 -0.88 2.42 -13.10
C THR A 82 0.25 2.81 -12.15
N ALA A 83 0.19 4.00 -11.54
CA ALA A 83 1.16 4.49 -10.56
C ALA A 83 0.95 3.93 -9.14
N SER A 84 -0.05 3.06 -8.90
CA SER A 84 -0.39 2.54 -7.57
C SER A 84 0.70 1.58 -7.07
N ARG A 85 1.32 1.92 -5.94
CA ARG A 85 2.35 1.13 -5.29
C ARG A 85 1.91 0.80 -3.87
N ILE A 86 2.02 -0.47 -3.50
CA ILE A 86 1.88 -0.93 -2.11
C ILE A 86 3.19 -0.60 -1.41
N TYR A 87 3.13 0.07 -0.27
CA TYR A 87 4.30 0.35 0.54
C TYR A 87 4.34 -0.60 1.74
N PHE A 88 5.35 -1.48 1.79
CA PHE A 88 5.48 -2.50 2.84
C PHE A 88 6.29 -2.04 4.05
N GLY A 89 7.09 -0.97 3.91
CA GLY A 89 7.91 -0.38 4.99
C GLY A 89 7.10 0.34 6.07
N ILE A 90 5.76 0.43 5.93
CA ILE A 90 4.88 0.92 6.99
C ILE A 90 3.57 0.14 7.02
N HIS A 91 3.13 -0.22 8.23
CA HIS A 91 1.76 -0.67 8.46
C HIS A 91 1.02 0.30 9.39
N HIS A 92 -0.27 0.48 9.15
CA HIS A 92 -1.11 1.37 9.95
C HIS A 92 -2.13 0.55 10.74
N PRO A 93 -2.26 0.78 12.06
CA PRO A 93 -3.43 0.32 12.78
C PRO A 93 -4.65 1.15 12.34
N ILE A 94 -5.69 0.46 11.86
CA ILE A 94 -6.97 1.06 11.45
C ILE A 94 -8.06 0.50 12.36
N GLN A 95 -8.70 1.39 13.13
CA GLN A 95 -9.83 1.04 13.98
C GLN A 95 -11.08 0.75 13.12
N TYR A 96 -11.88 -0.24 13.54
CA TYR A 96 -13.08 -0.64 12.79
C TYR A 96 -14.21 0.39 12.78
N ASN A 97 -14.14 1.42 13.64
CA ASN A 97 -15.09 2.52 13.69
C ASN A 97 -14.87 3.58 12.59
N VAL A 98 -13.79 3.48 11.80
CA VAL A 98 -13.51 4.40 10.69
C VAL A 98 -14.36 4.01 9.48
N LYS A 99 -15.05 4.99 8.88
CA LYS A 99 -15.76 4.79 7.61
C LYS A 99 -14.75 4.56 6.49
N VAL A 100 -14.69 3.34 5.97
CA VAL A 100 -13.85 2.97 4.83
C VAL A 100 -14.72 2.63 3.63
N LYS A 101 -14.27 3.02 2.43
CA LYS A 101 -14.82 2.51 1.18
C LYS A 101 -14.13 1.18 0.89
N ASP A 102 -14.91 0.14 0.60
CA ASP A 102 -14.37 -1.15 0.20
C ASP A 102 -13.64 -1.02 -1.14
N LEU A 103 -12.36 -1.41 -1.16
CA LEU A 103 -11.54 -1.49 -2.36
C LEU A 103 -11.52 -2.92 -2.94
N GLY A 104 -12.17 -3.86 -2.25
CA GLY A 104 -12.23 -5.27 -2.57
C GLY A 104 -11.09 -6.06 -1.92
N TYR A 105 -10.56 -7.03 -2.66
CA TYR A 105 -9.65 -8.03 -2.09
C TYR A 105 -8.47 -8.37 -2.98
N VAL A 106 -7.37 -8.79 -2.36
CA VAL A 106 -6.21 -9.37 -3.05
C VAL A 106 -6.59 -10.74 -3.59
N VAL A 107 -6.27 -11.04 -4.85
CA VAL A 107 -6.59 -12.36 -5.42
C VAL A 107 -5.95 -13.49 -4.60
N PRO A 108 -6.61 -14.64 -4.41
CA PRO A 108 -6.10 -15.72 -3.56
C PRO A 108 -4.67 -16.16 -3.87
N ALA A 109 -4.28 -16.14 -5.16
CA ALA A 109 -2.94 -16.50 -5.61
C ALA A 109 -1.83 -15.56 -5.07
N ASP A 110 -2.14 -14.29 -4.81
CA ASP A 110 -1.18 -13.29 -4.36
C ASP A 110 -1.16 -13.11 -2.84
N VAL A 111 -2.11 -13.69 -2.11
CA VAL A 111 -2.23 -13.53 -0.64
C VAL A 111 -0.97 -13.99 0.09
N SER A 112 -0.41 -15.15 -0.29
CA SER A 112 0.79 -15.69 0.36
C SER A 112 2.01 -14.79 0.12
N LYS A 113 2.16 -14.29 -1.11
CA LYS A 113 3.20 -13.35 -1.50
C LYS A 113 3.07 -12.01 -0.74
N PHE A 114 1.86 -11.46 -0.70
CA PHE A 114 1.56 -10.22 -0.01
C PHE A 114 1.90 -10.29 1.48
N THR A 115 1.49 -11.37 2.15
CA THR A 115 1.79 -11.58 3.58
C THR A 115 3.27 -11.84 3.85
N GLN A 116 3.97 -12.53 2.94
CA GLN A 116 5.42 -12.73 3.02
C GLN A 116 6.19 -11.40 2.93
N TYR A 117 5.85 -10.53 1.97
CA TYR A 117 6.49 -9.22 1.85
C TYR A 117 6.26 -8.34 3.08
N TRP A 118 5.06 -8.40 3.68
CA TRP A 118 4.82 -7.71 4.94
C TRP A 118 5.71 -8.24 6.08
N ALA A 119 5.84 -9.56 6.21
CA ALA A 119 6.68 -10.17 7.23
C ALA A 119 8.17 -9.84 7.05
N MET A 120 8.66 -9.73 5.82
CA MET A 120 10.05 -9.35 5.52
C MET A 120 10.38 -7.94 6.04
N GLU A 121 9.49 -6.97 5.86
CA GLU A 121 9.72 -5.58 6.30
C GLU A 121 9.46 -5.36 7.80
N ASN A 122 8.64 -6.20 8.43
CA ASN A 122 8.17 -5.97 9.81
C ASN A 122 8.67 -7.04 10.81
N GLY A 123 9.38 -8.07 10.35
CA GLY A 123 9.84 -9.19 11.16
C GLY A 123 11.18 -8.97 11.86
N THR A 124 11.89 -7.88 11.59
CA THR A 124 13.18 -7.58 12.19
C THR A 124 13.03 -7.00 13.60
N LEU A 125 13.59 -7.70 14.59
CA LEU A 125 13.81 -7.12 15.92
C LEU A 125 14.82 -5.98 15.78
N THR A 126 14.39 -4.76 16.11
CA THR A 126 15.30 -3.62 16.13
C THR A 126 16.13 -3.67 17.41
N ASN A 127 17.42 -3.35 17.33
CA ASN A 127 18.25 -3.09 18.52
C ASN A 127 18.01 -1.67 19.09
N GLN A 128 17.07 -0.92 18.51
CA GLN A 128 16.67 0.38 19.03
C GLN A 128 15.71 0.16 20.20
N GLY A 129 16.12 0.55 21.40
CA GLY A 129 15.25 0.53 22.57
C GLY A 129 13.98 1.37 22.32
N PRO A 130 12.84 1.02 22.93
CA PRO A 130 11.61 1.79 22.76
C PRO A 130 11.81 3.23 23.27
N GLU A 131 11.57 4.22 22.42
CA GLU A 131 11.54 5.64 22.79
C GLU A 131 10.09 6.09 23.05
N ALA A 132 9.87 6.81 24.15
CA ALA A 132 8.58 7.44 24.44
C ALA A 132 8.57 8.87 23.85
N GLY A 133 7.65 9.16 22.93
CA GLY A 133 7.39 10.50 22.41
C GLY A 133 6.22 11.19 23.12
N GLN A 134 6.25 12.52 23.22
CA GLN A 134 5.14 13.37 23.68
C GLN A 134 4.33 13.92 22.51
#